data_AF-A0A8H7CZT5-F1
#
_entry.id   AF-A0A8H7CZT5-F1
#
_cell.length_a   1.000
_cell.length_b   1.000
_cell.length_c   1.000
_cell.angle_alpha   90.00
_cell.angle_beta   90.00
_cell.angle_gamma   90.00
#
_symmetry.space_group_name_H-M   'P 1'
#
loop_
_entity.id
_entity.type
_entity.pdbx_description
1 polymer ?
#
loop_
_entity_poly.entity_id
_entity_poly.type
_entity_poly.pdbx_seq_one_letter_code
_entity_poly.pdbx_strand_id
1 'polypeptide(L)'
;MIGIVRRLITGPQTWSPGELDRDPVAEISKTITLHPHLQGDPINFGAAPVKLLPSGCYVLFENQDTLECWSVAHDRLVWRHTSCLEHIVVVDYTAQETDIESVIVMVCLCADVPDGRMHFIEIVSVNLRTGTHTPLLTTRAPESQDMYPFSQPVVCGALAAVRLDSEYLIMNWRTKSNVIVHGHDSHSQFALIPQHLVVLTPSINGESQVHLISSDTIEAYLLPVVALDDPAEFSSVSVEEIPKVHTFHAINTEQSFRAMDIHASPIHEAEYRLWIWGLNYAANAGGVVSYQLSIPISGGASVAAAGPEGVGWNTTCVVQWPRPSV
;
A
#
# COMPACT_ATOMS: atom_id res chain seq x y z
N MET A 1 1.81 -29.37 -4.99
CA MET A 1 2.25 -28.64 -6.20
C MET A 1 1.49 -27.32 -6.19
N ILE A 2 2.16 -26.20 -5.98
CA ILE A 2 1.51 -24.89 -5.77
C ILE A 2 1.92 -23.99 -6.95
N GLY A 3 0.94 -23.48 -7.69
CA GLY A 3 1.18 -22.51 -8.75
C GLY A 3 1.29 -21.11 -8.14
N ILE A 4 2.51 -20.58 -8.05
CA ILE A 4 2.82 -19.46 -7.16
C ILE A 4 2.55 -18.08 -7.78
N VAL A 5 2.46 -17.93 -9.11
CA VAL A 5 2.10 -16.63 -9.71
C VAL A 5 1.24 -16.81 -10.96
N ARG A 6 0.04 -16.23 -10.95
CA ARG A 6 -0.82 -16.07 -12.15
C ARG A 6 -0.79 -14.60 -12.58
N ARG A 7 -0.33 -14.34 -13.81
CA ARG A 7 -0.36 -13.01 -14.40
C ARG A 7 -1.68 -12.81 -15.15
N LEU A 8 -2.53 -11.93 -14.64
CA LEU A 8 -3.69 -11.42 -15.40
C LEU A 8 -3.18 -10.26 -16.27
N ILE A 9 -2.99 -10.51 -17.57
CA ILE A 9 -2.72 -9.45 -18.57
C ILE A 9 -4.05 -9.04 -19.20
N THR A 10 -4.97 -8.61 -18.36
CA THR A 10 -6.08 -7.77 -18.77
C THR A 10 -6.29 -6.86 -17.58
N GLY A 11 -6.07 -5.57 -17.76
CA GLY A 11 -6.47 -4.60 -16.74
C GLY A 11 -7.93 -4.77 -16.32
N PRO A 12 -8.37 -4.08 -15.27
CA PRO A 12 -9.80 -3.90 -15.04
C PRO A 12 -10.50 -3.51 -16.36
N GLN A 13 -11.73 -3.97 -16.58
CA GLN A 13 -12.51 -3.71 -17.81
C GLN A 13 -12.53 -2.22 -18.22
N THR A 14 -12.33 -1.32 -17.26
CA THR A 14 -12.19 0.14 -17.46
C THR A 14 -10.92 0.58 -18.19
N TRP A 15 -10.00 -0.34 -18.51
CA TRP A 15 -8.83 -0.10 -19.35
C TRP A 15 -9.09 -0.43 -20.83
N SER A 16 -10.22 -1.05 -21.16
CA SER A 16 -10.63 -1.32 -22.53
C SER A 16 -11.47 -0.15 -23.06
N PRO A 17 -11.06 0.50 -24.18
CA PRO A 17 -11.90 1.49 -24.83
C PRO A 17 -13.09 0.78 -25.48
N GLY A 18 -14.24 0.81 -24.80
CA GLY A 18 -15.56 0.56 -25.37
C GLY A 18 -15.82 -0.84 -25.91
N GLU A 19 -16.19 -1.79 -25.04
CA GLU A 19 -17.10 -2.90 -25.38
C GLU A 19 -17.61 -3.51 -24.06
N LEU A 20 -18.74 -3.00 -23.56
CA LEU A 20 -19.40 -3.44 -22.32
C LEU A 20 -20.11 -4.80 -22.44
N ASP A 21 -20.02 -5.48 -23.59
CA ASP A 21 -20.97 -6.53 -23.99
C ASP A 21 -20.32 -7.91 -24.24
N ARG A 22 -19.03 -8.08 -23.93
CA ARG A 22 -18.38 -9.40 -23.95
C ARG A 22 -17.99 -9.79 -22.53
N ASP A 23 -18.45 -10.95 -22.08
CA ASP A 23 -17.85 -11.64 -20.93
C ASP A 23 -16.35 -11.82 -21.24
N PRO A 24 -15.45 -11.09 -20.57
CA PRO A 24 -14.04 -11.31 -20.78
C PRO A 24 -13.71 -12.60 -20.04
N VAL A 25 -13.55 -13.69 -20.79
CA VAL A 25 -12.79 -14.82 -20.29
C VAL A 25 -11.39 -14.28 -20.07
N ALA A 26 -11.04 -14.00 -18.82
CA ALA A 26 -9.71 -13.55 -18.43
C ALA A 26 -8.72 -14.65 -18.81
N GLU A 27 -8.14 -14.55 -20.01
CA GLU A 27 -7.24 -15.56 -20.52
C GLU A 27 -5.90 -15.39 -19.81
N ILE A 28 -5.53 -16.40 -19.01
CA ILE A 28 -4.24 -16.44 -18.32
C ILE A 28 -3.18 -16.61 -19.39
N SER A 29 -2.60 -15.49 -19.84
CA SER A 29 -1.61 -15.47 -20.91
C SER A 29 -0.27 -16.09 -20.52
N LYS A 30 0.05 -16.18 -19.22
CA LYS A 30 1.28 -16.81 -18.74
C LYS A 30 1.15 -17.29 -17.29
N THR A 31 1.50 -18.56 -17.06
CA THR A 31 1.71 -19.12 -15.71
C THR A 31 3.20 -19.37 -15.53
N ILE A 32 3.74 -18.95 -14.39
CA ILE A 32 5.13 -19.24 -14.02
C ILE A 32 5.10 -19.95 -12.67
N THR A 33 5.73 -21.13 -12.63
CA THR A 33 5.84 -21.94 -11.42
C THR A 33 7.27 -21.83 -10.94
N LEU A 34 7.44 -21.37 -9.70
CA LEU A 34 8.72 -21.34 -9.03
C LEU A 34 8.85 -22.58 -8.14
N HIS A 35 10.08 -23.02 -7.92
CA HIS A 35 10.38 -24.19 -7.09
C HIS A 35 11.20 -23.81 -5.87
N PRO A 36 10.66 -22.95 -4.97
CA PRO A 36 11.40 -22.61 -3.77
C PRO A 36 11.63 -23.85 -2.92
N HIS A 37 12.81 -23.91 -2.30
CA HIS A 37 13.06 -24.95 -1.34
C HIS A 37 12.25 -24.66 -0.08
N LEU A 38 11.09 -25.31 -0.02
CA LEU A 38 10.22 -25.49 1.14
C LEU A 38 11.02 -25.93 2.35
N GLN A 39 11.50 -25.04 3.22
CA GLN A 39 11.91 -25.52 4.54
C GLN A 39 10.61 -25.82 5.32
N GLY A 40 10.55 -26.94 6.03
CA GLY A 40 9.37 -27.41 6.79
C GLY A 40 8.09 -27.73 6.00
N ASP A 41 6.95 -27.68 6.70
CA ASP A 41 5.67 -28.20 6.20
C ASP A 41 5.05 -27.24 5.16
N PRO A 42 4.80 -27.66 3.90
CA PRO A 42 4.31 -26.79 2.81
C PRO A 42 2.90 -26.18 3.03
N ILE A 43 2.26 -26.49 4.16
CA ILE A 43 0.96 -25.93 4.56
C ILE A 43 1.14 -24.58 5.26
N ASN A 44 2.33 -24.27 5.77
CA ASN A 44 2.65 -23.01 6.46
C ASN A 44 3.28 -21.98 5.49
N PHE A 45 2.63 -21.71 4.36
CA PHE A 45 2.87 -20.42 3.70
C PHE A 45 2.41 -19.34 4.68
N GLY A 46 3.31 -18.41 5.01
CA GLY A 46 3.03 -17.37 5.99
C GLY A 46 1.79 -16.55 5.61
N ALA A 47 1.25 -15.83 6.58
CA ALA A 47 0.02 -15.05 6.39
C ALA A 47 0.18 -13.95 5.32
N ALA A 48 1.42 -13.53 5.04
CA ALA A 48 1.71 -12.48 4.09
C ALA A 48 1.50 -12.94 2.63
N PRO A 49 0.84 -12.14 1.79
CA PRO A 49 0.55 -12.52 0.41
C PRO A 49 1.83 -12.55 -0.43
N VAL A 50 1.90 -13.40 -1.45
CA VAL A 50 2.97 -13.38 -2.46
C VAL A 50 2.86 -12.10 -3.30
N LYS A 51 3.94 -11.31 -3.42
CA LYS A 51 3.95 -10.04 -4.17
C LYS A 51 4.87 -10.10 -5.38
N LEU A 52 4.31 -9.99 -6.58
CA LEU A 52 5.08 -9.82 -7.81
C LEU A 52 5.49 -8.35 -7.97
N LEU A 53 6.77 -8.09 -8.24
CA LEU A 53 7.24 -6.72 -8.48
C LEU A 53 6.70 -6.15 -9.81
N PRO A 54 6.58 -4.81 -9.95
CA PRO A 54 6.01 -4.18 -11.14
C PRO A 54 6.61 -4.62 -12.48
N SER A 55 7.94 -4.84 -12.55
CA SER A 55 8.61 -5.38 -13.75
C SER A 55 8.15 -6.79 -14.14
N GLY A 56 7.59 -7.54 -13.19
CA GLY A 56 7.25 -8.96 -13.33
C GLY A 56 8.48 -9.88 -13.34
N CYS A 57 9.69 -9.34 -13.15
CA CYS A 57 10.93 -10.10 -13.18
C CYS A 57 11.26 -10.77 -11.85
N TYR A 58 10.68 -10.27 -10.75
CA TYR A 58 10.96 -10.74 -9.41
C TYR A 58 9.68 -10.91 -8.60
N VAL A 59 9.68 -11.88 -7.68
CA VAL A 59 8.61 -12.09 -6.73
C VAL A 59 9.17 -12.08 -5.32
N LEU A 60 8.42 -11.50 -4.38
CA LEU A 60 8.67 -11.62 -2.96
C LEU A 60 7.61 -12.53 -2.33
N PHE A 61 8.05 -13.36 -1.39
CA PHE A 61 7.16 -14.14 -0.54
C PHE A 61 7.87 -14.56 0.75
N GLU A 62 7.06 -14.81 1.77
CA GLU A 62 7.53 -15.35 3.03
C GLU A 62 7.72 -16.87 2.94
N ASN A 63 8.88 -17.35 3.35
CA ASN A 63 9.24 -18.74 3.45
C ASN A 63 9.75 -19.02 4.87
N GLN A 64 8.91 -19.62 5.71
CA GLN A 64 9.20 -19.92 7.12
C GLN A 64 9.77 -18.71 7.88
N ASP A 65 8.93 -17.70 8.09
CA ASP A 65 9.29 -16.50 8.85
C ASP A 65 10.38 -15.62 8.20
N THR A 66 10.90 -16.02 7.03
CA THR A 66 11.93 -15.28 6.31
C THR A 66 11.39 -14.75 4.99
N LEU A 67 11.59 -13.47 4.71
CA LEU A 67 11.23 -12.89 3.42
C LEU A 67 12.27 -13.24 2.36
N GLU A 68 11.83 -13.79 1.23
CA GLU A 68 12.67 -14.13 0.10
C GLU A 68 12.28 -13.32 -1.14
N CYS A 69 13.27 -13.01 -1.99
CA CYS A 69 13.09 -12.45 -3.31
C CYS A 69 13.68 -13.40 -4.36
N TRP A 70 12.85 -13.79 -5.33
CA TRP A 70 13.19 -14.75 -6.37
C TRP A 70 13.12 -14.11 -7.75
N SER A 71 14.11 -14.39 -8.58
CA SER A 71 14.08 -14.02 -10.00
C SER A 71 13.21 -15.01 -10.76
N VAL A 72 12.14 -14.50 -11.35
CA VAL A 72 11.13 -15.28 -12.08
C VAL A 72 11.70 -15.93 -13.33
N ALA A 73 12.52 -15.20 -14.10
CA ALA A 73 13.07 -15.71 -15.37
C ALA A 73 14.11 -16.82 -15.19
N HIS A 74 14.82 -16.81 -14.07
CA HIS A 74 15.94 -17.71 -13.79
C HIS A 74 15.64 -18.78 -12.74
N ASP A 75 14.41 -18.81 -12.19
CA ASP A 75 13.98 -19.70 -11.09
C ASP A 75 15.04 -19.80 -9.98
N ARG A 76 15.53 -18.63 -9.52
CA ARG A 76 16.63 -18.55 -8.54
C ARG A 76 16.30 -17.58 -7.40
N LEU A 77 16.73 -17.95 -6.20
CA LEU A 77 16.78 -17.04 -5.06
C LEU A 77 17.80 -15.94 -5.35
N VAL A 78 17.36 -14.69 -5.23
CA VAL A 78 18.18 -13.49 -5.43
C VAL A 78 18.60 -12.92 -4.09
N TRP A 79 17.65 -12.78 -3.17
CA TRP A 79 17.90 -12.20 -1.86
C TRP A 79 17.03 -12.88 -0.82
N ARG A 80 17.57 -12.97 0.39
CA ARG A 80 16.87 -13.45 1.58
C ARG A 80 17.08 -12.42 2.67
N HIS A 81 16.00 -12.02 3.32
CA HIS A 81 16.05 -11.12 4.46
C HIS A 81 16.80 -11.78 5.62
N THR A 82 17.63 -10.99 6.28
CA THR A 82 18.35 -11.39 7.49
C THR A 82 18.23 -10.24 8.47
N SER A 83 17.44 -10.40 9.53
CA SER A 83 17.44 -9.43 10.63
C SER A 83 18.60 -9.68 11.56
N CYS A 84 19.03 -8.64 12.27
CA CYS A 84 19.95 -8.74 13.40
C CYS A 84 19.27 -9.23 14.67
N LEU A 85 17.93 -9.27 14.70
CA LEU A 85 17.15 -9.76 15.82
C LEU A 85 16.94 -11.27 15.70
N GLU A 86 17.05 -11.98 16.83
CA GLU A 86 16.70 -13.39 16.93
C GLU A 86 15.17 -13.54 17.09
N HIS A 87 14.63 -14.70 16.70
CA HIS A 87 13.21 -15.05 16.87
C HIS A 87 12.22 -14.03 16.25
N ILE A 88 12.54 -13.58 15.03
CA ILE A 88 11.66 -12.71 14.25
C ILE A 88 10.70 -13.49 13.36
N VAL A 89 9.53 -12.91 13.15
CA VAL A 89 8.52 -13.34 12.18
C VAL A 89 8.20 -12.17 11.26
N VAL A 90 8.16 -12.42 9.95
CA VAL A 90 7.68 -11.45 8.96
C VAL A 90 6.16 -11.39 9.03
N VAL A 91 5.61 -10.21 9.33
CA VAL A 91 4.16 -10.00 9.47
C VAL A 91 3.54 -9.55 8.15
N ASP A 92 4.14 -8.55 7.51
CA ASP A 92 3.76 -8.05 6.19
C ASP A 92 5.00 -7.38 5.58
N TYR A 93 4.98 -7.10 4.30
CA TYR A 93 6.09 -6.47 3.60
C TYR A 93 5.62 -5.80 2.32
N THR A 94 6.37 -4.85 1.80
CA THR A 94 6.10 -4.24 0.49
C THR A 94 7.40 -3.90 -0.19
N ALA A 95 7.33 -3.60 -1.48
CA ALA A 95 8.52 -3.29 -2.25
C ALA A 95 8.22 -2.29 -3.36
N GLN A 96 9.19 -1.41 -3.62
CA GLN A 96 9.18 -0.48 -4.74
C GLN A 96 10.46 -0.66 -5.56
N GLU A 97 10.31 -1.01 -6.84
CA GLU A 97 11.44 -0.98 -7.78
C GLU A 97 11.89 0.46 -7.98
N THR A 98 13.17 0.73 -7.73
CA THR A 98 13.77 2.05 -7.94
C THR A 98 14.47 2.15 -9.28
N ASP A 99 15.00 1.03 -9.77
CA ASP A 99 15.59 0.88 -11.09
C ASP A 99 15.50 -0.60 -11.53
N ILE A 100 16.21 -0.98 -12.60
CA ILE A 100 16.20 -2.34 -13.15
C ILE A 100 16.87 -3.37 -12.21
N GLU A 101 17.84 -2.94 -11.41
CA GLU A 101 18.70 -3.80 -10.57
C GLU A 101 18.57 -3.49 -9.08
N SER A 102 17.63 -2.65 -8.66
CA SER A 102 17.47 -2.17 -7.28
C SER A 102 16.00 -2.06 -6.91
N VAL A 103 15.71 -2.51 -5.69
CA VAL A 103 14.39 -2.43 -5.06
C VAL A 103 14.56 -1.94 -3.63
N ILE A 104 13.64 -1.10 -3.18
CA ILE A 104 13.47 -0.81 -1.76
C ILE A 104 12.42 -1.76 -1.22
N VAL A 105 12.75 -2.50 -0.17
CA VAL A 105 11.85 -3.43 0.51
C VAL A 105 11.62 -2.91 1.92
N MET A 106 10.35 -2.78 2.30
CA MET A 106 9.94 -2.56 3.68
C MET A 106 9.40 -3.87 4.23
N VAL A 107 9.93 -4.28 5.38
CA VAL A 107 9.60 -5.52 6.07
C VAL A 107 9.06 -5.15 7.44
N CYS A 108 7.86 -5.62 7.74
CA CYS A 108 7.21 -5.44 9.04
C CYS A 108 7.43 -6.73 9.85
N LEU A 109 8.02 -6.61 11.03
CA LEU A 109 8.55 -7.72 11.81
C LEU A 109 7.91 -7.75 13.20
N CYS A 110 7.68 -8.95 13.72
CA CYS A 110 7.39 -9.20 15.13
C CYS A 110 8.55 -10.00 15.73
N ALA A 111 9.07 -9.58 16.87
CA ALA A 111 10.10 -10.29 17.61
C ALA A 111 9.56 -10.68 18.99
N ASP A 112 9.74 -11.94 19.38
CA ASP A 112 9.49 -12.37 20.76
C ASP A 112 10.67 -11.93 21.65
N VAL A 113 10.38 -11.14 22.68
CA VAL A 113 11.37 -10.65 23.65
C VAL A 113 11.00 -11.15 25.06
N PRO A 114 11.92 -11.15 26.04
CA PRO A 114 11.62 -11.68 27.38
C PRO A 114 10.38 -11.06 28.05
N ASP A 115 10.14 -9.77 27.82
CA ASP A 115 9.05 -8.99 28.43
C ASP A 115 7.80 -8.88 27.55
N GLY A 116 7.71 -9.66 26.45
CA GLY A 116 6.55 -9.67 25.57
C GLY A 116 6.93 -9.74 24.10
N ARG A 117 6.27 -8.91 23.28
CA ARG A 117 6.53 -8.83 21.85
C ARG A 117 6.89 -7.42 21.46
N MET A 118 7.82 -7.30 20.53
CA MET A 118 8.18 -6.02 19.94
C MET A 118 7.96 -6.06 18.44
N HIS A 119 7.44 -4.94 17.94
CA HIS A 119 7.15 -4.77 16.53
C HIS A 119 8.17 -3.82 15.92
N PHE A 120 8.74 -4.21 14.79
CA PHE A 120 9.78 -3.43 14.11
C PHE A 120 9.45 -3.28 12.64
N ILE A 121 10.01 -2.23 12.06
CA ILE A 121 9.99 -2.01 10.62
C ILE A 121 11.44 -1.89 10.17
N GLU A 122 11.81 -2.68 9.19
CA GLU A 122 13.07 -2.57 8.49
C GLU A 122 12.83 -2.15 7.04
N ILE A 123 13.54 -1.11 6.60
CA ILE A 123 13.57 -0.67 5.20
C ILE A 123 14.98 -0.92 4.69
N VAL A 124 15.09 -1.70 3.62
CA VAL A 124 16.37 -2.10 3.03
C VAL A 124 16.37 -1.77 1.54
N SER A 125 17.52 -1.38 1.01
CA SER A 125 17.78 -1.36 -0.44
C SER A 125 18.42 -2.68 -0.82
N VAL A 126 17.87 -3.38 -1.82
CA VAL A 126 18.38 -4.65 -2.30
C VAL A 126 18.87 -4.48 -3.74
N ASN A 127 20.13 -4.84 -3.98
CA ASN A 127 20.66 -4.98 -5.32
C ASN A 127 20.26 -6.35 -5.88
N LEU A 128 19.34 -6.37 -6.84
CA LEU A 128 18.75 -7.56 -7.44
C LEU A 128 19.74 -8.35 -8.31
N ARG A 129 20.85 -7.74 -8.72
CA ARG A 129 21.90 -8.40 -9.49
C ARG A 129 22.83 -9.22 -8.61
N THR A 130 23.26 -8.65 -7.48
CA THR A 130 24.23 -9.28 -6.56
C THR A 130 23.57 -10.01 -5.40
N GLY A 131 22.30 -9.71 -5.09
CA GLY A 131 21.61 -10.19 -3.90
C GLY A 131 22.06 -9.50 -2.61
N THR A 132 22.93 -8.49 -2.68
CA THR A 132 23.39 -7.73 -1.50
C THR A 132 22.34 -6.71 -1.09
N HIS A 133 22.25 -6.41 0.19
CA HIS A 133 21.35 -5.39 0.71
C HIS A 133 22.06 -4.39 1.60
N THR A 134 21.48 -3.20 1.71
CA THR A 134 21.92 -2.12 2.59
C THR A 134 20.73 -1.70 3.45
N PRO A 135 20.84 -1.75 4.79
CA PRO A 135 19.79 -1.23 5.67
C PRO A 135 19.70 0.29 5.53
N LEU A 136 18.49 0.80 5.34
CA LEU A 136 18.19 2.23 5.21
C LEU A 136 17.59 2.78 6.51
N LEU A 137 16.61 2.08 7.06
CA LEU A 137 15.95 2.41 8.32
C LEU A 137 15.60 1.14 9.08
N THR A 138 15.83 1.14 10.39
CA THR A 138 15.24 0.19 11.32
C THR A 138 14.61 1.01 12.42
N THR A 139 13.32 0.84 12.65
CA THR A 139 12.58 1.56 13.69
C THR A 139 11.67 0.60 14.43
N ARG A 140 11.52 0.84 15.73
CA ARG A 140 10.45 0.23 16.53
C ARG A 140 9.11 0.84 16.07
N ALA A 141 8.07 0.03 16.04
CA ALA A 141 6.70 0.49 15.89
C ALA A 141 6.07 0.71 17.28
N PRO A 142 5.05 1.58 17.41
CA PRO A 142 4.25 1.71 18.62
C PRO A 142 3.84 0.37 19.21
N GLU A 143 3.78 0.32 20.55
CA GLU A 143 3.35 -0.90 21.24
C GLU A 143 1.90 -1.21 20.88
N SER A 144 1.66 -2.48 20.52
CA SER A 144 0.33 -3.01 20.26
C SER A 144 0.20 -4.37 20.92
N GLN A 145 -0.99 -4.65 21.44
CA GLN A 145 -1.34 -5.97 21.97
C GLN A 145 -1.68 -6.95 20.84
N ASP A 146 -1.94 -6.44 19.63
CA ASP A 146 -2.25 -7.27 18.48
C ASP A 146 -1.01 -8.00 17.98
N MET A 147 -1.20 -9.27 17.63
CA MET A 147 -0.12 -10.10 17.07
C MET A 147 0.28 -9.67 15.65
N TYR A 148 -0.62 -9.02 14.93
CA TYR A 148 -0.43 -8.58 13.55
C TYR A 148 -0.86 -7.11 13.41
N PRO A 149 -0.15 -6.17 14.06
CA PRO A 149 -0.59 -4.78 14.11
C PRO A 149 -0.42 -4.07 12.77
N PHE A 150 0.42 -4.62 11.88
CA PHE A 150 0.74 -4.03 10.60
C PHE A 150 -0.26 -4.43 9.53
N SER A 151 -0.70 -3.44 8.76
CA SER A 151 -1.42 -3.68 7.52
C SER A 151 -1.08 -2.63 6.48
N GLN A 152 -1.28 -2.96 5.20
CA GLN A 152 -1.14 -2.04 4.07
C GLN A 152 0.21 -1.30 4.01
N PRO A 153 1.36 -2.01 4.14
CA PRO A 153 2.66 -1.37 3.99
C PRO A 153 2.82 -0.84 2.55
N VAL A 154 3.30 0.38 2.43
CA VAL A 154 3.57 1.05 1.16
C VAL A 154 4.90 1.80 1.21
N VAL A 155 5.67 1.74 0.12
CA VAL A 155 6.90 2.53 -0.06
C VAL A 155 6.74 3.36 -1.32
N CYS A 156 7.01 4.65 -1.22
CA CYS A 156 6.99 5.58 -2.34
C CYS A 156 8.11 6.61 -2.23
N GLY A 157 9.16 6.43 -3.02
CA GLY A 157 10.34 7.30 -3.01
C GLY A 157 11.06 7.22 -1.67
N ALA A 158 11.23 8.37 -1.01
CA ALA A 158 11.87 8.45 0.31
C ALA A 158 10.93 8.12 1.48
N LEU A 159 9.62 8.09 1.22
CA LEU A 159 8.61 7.84 2.23
C LEU A 159 8.17 6.38 2.23
N ALA A 160 7.84 5.90 3.41
CA ALA A 160 7.17 4.64 3.63
C ALA A 160 6.04 4.87 4.64
N ALA A 161 4.99 4.08 4.54
CA ALA A 161 3.90 4.10 5.49
C ALA A 161 3.40 2.69 5.77
N VAL A 162 2.91 2.47 6.98
CA VAL A 162 2.16 1.27 7.35
C VAL A 162 1.06 1.65 8.32
N ARG A 163 -0.05 0.95 8.21
CA ARG A 163 -1.17 1.11 9.10
C ARG A 163 -0.97 0.27 10.36
N LEU A 164 -1.29 0.89 11.50
CA LEU A 164 -1.28 0.34 12.86
C LEU A 164 -2.68 0.51 13.45
N ASP A 165 -3.55 -0.49 13.30
CA ASP A 165 -4.96 -0.39 13.67
C ASP A 165 -5.70 0.85 13.08
N SER A 166 -5.94 1.91 13.86
CA SER A 166 -6.54 3.19 13.41
C SER A 166 -5.53 4.29 13.06
N GLU A 167 -4.24 4.00 13.17
CA GLU A 167 -3.14 4.93 13.04
C GLU A 167 -2.24 4.57 11.85
N TYR A 168 -1.42 5.52 11.42
CA TYR A 168 -0.50 5.33 10.32
C TYR A 168 0.88 5.80 10.71
N LEU A 169 1.84 4.89 10.74
CA LEU A 169 3.23 5.23 10.93
C LEU A 169 3.83 5.60 9.58
N ILE A 170 4.09 6.89 9.38
CA ILE A 170 4.77 7.41 8.20
C ILE A 170 6.24 7.64 8.55
N MET A 171 7.13 7.18 7.68
CA MET A 171 8.57 7.25 7.87
C MET A 171 9.23 7.86 6.63
N ASN A 172 10.27 8.65 6.85
CA ASN A 172 11.22 9.01 5.81
C ASN A 172 12.55 8.31 6.11
N TRP A 173 12.88 7.30 5.30
CA TRP A 173 14.07 6.49 5.53
C TRP A 173 15.36 7.22 5.18
N ARG A 174 15.32 8.31 4.41
CA ARG A 174 16.51 9.12 4.09
C ARG A 174 16.91 10.00 5.26
N THR A 175 15.94 10.68 5.86
CA THR A 175 16.15 11.56 7.01
C THR A 175 16.11 10.80 8.34
N LYS A 176 15.75 9.51 8.30
CA LYS A 176 15.53 8.67 9.49
C LYS A 176 14.60 9.36 10.47
N SER A 177 13.43 9.74 9.98
CA SER A 177 12.40 10.41 10.76
C SER A 177 11.05 9.71 10.59
N ASN A 178 10.16 9.86 11.57
CA ASN A 178 8.83 9.27 11.55
C ASN A 178 7.79 10.18 12.21
N VAL A 179 6.51 9.88 11.95
CA VAL A 179 5.35 10.48 12.62
C VAL A 179 4.20 9.48 12.59
N ILE A 180 3.39 9.47 13.65
CA ILE A 180 2.10 8.80 13.66
C ILE A 180 1.05 9.80 13.17
N VAL A 181 0.34 9.42 12.11
CA VAL A 181 -0.84 10.15 11.65
C VAL A 181 -2.08 9.42 12.12
N HIS A 182 -2.91 10.09 12.91
CA HIS A 182 -4.22 9.54 13.29
C HIS A 182 -5.23 9.81 12.19
N GLY A 183 -5.87 8.73 11.72
CA GLY A 183 -7.06 8.85 10.88
C GLY A 183 -8.22 9.44 11.68
N HIS A 184 -9.30 9.82 10.97
CA HIS A 184 -10.53 10.24 11.64
C HIS A 184 -11.15 9.08 12.43
N ASP A 185 -10.99 7.86 11.92
CA ASP A 185 -11.47 6.62 12.54
C ASP A 185 -10.66 5.39 12.07
N SER A 186 -11.02 4.22 12.59
CA SER A 186 -10.49 2.92 12.20
C SER A 186 -10.87 2.46 10.77
N HIS A 187 -11.64 3.25 10.02
CA HIS A 187 -12.07 2.89 8.66
C HIS A 187 -11.39 3.73 7.58
N SER A 188 -10.68 4.78 8.00
CA SER A 188 -9.84 5.60 7.13
C SER A 188 -8.86 4.70 6.35
N GLN A 189 -8.55 5.06 5.11
CA GLN A 189 -7.60 4.34 4.25
C GLN A 189 -6.53 5.29 3.75
N PHE A 190 -5.30 4.81 3.63
CA PHE A 190 -4.15 5.62 3.24
C PHE A 190 -3.45 5.00 2.05
N ALA A 191 -2.91 5.83 1.17
CA ALA A 191 -2.00 5.41 0.11
C ALA A 191 -0.94 6.48 -0.08
N LEU A 192 0.25 6.04 -0.47
CA LEU A 192 1.33 6.91 -0.90
C LEU A 192 1.45 6.85 -2.42
N ILE A 193 1.41 8.02 -3.04
CA ILE A 193 1.79 8.22 -4.45
C ILE A 193 2.95 9.22 -4.50
N PRO A 194 3.67 9.31 -5.63
CA PRO A 194 4.70 10.32 -5.78
C PRO A 194 4.21 11.72 -5.37
N GLN A 195 4.94 12.33 -4.44
CA GLN A 195 4.73 13.67 -3.89
C GLN A 195 3.46 13.87 -3.04
N HIS A 196 2.62 12.85 -2.84
CA HIS A 196 1.38 13.01 -2.08
C HIS A 196 1.08 11.81 -1.18
N LEU A 197 0.58 12.12 0.00
CA LEU A 197 -0.22 11.21 0.81
C LEU A 197 -1.69 11.39 0.42
N VAL A 198 -2.36 10.28 0.11
CA VAL A 198 -3.80 10.24 -0.15
C VAL A 198 -4.48 9.60 1.04
N VAL A 199 -5.42 10.31 1.65
CA VAL A 199 -6.18 9.83 2.80
C VAL A 199 -7.67 9.84 2.46
N LEU A 200 -8.29 8.67 2.52
CA LEU A 200 -9.74 8.53 2.44
C LEU A 200 -10.29 8.51 3.87
N THR A 201 -11.04 9.54 4.23
CA THR A 201 -11.79 9.62 5.48
C THR A 201 -13.25 9.22 5.22
N PRO A 202 -13.78 8.22 5.95
CA PRO A 202 -15.18 7.83 5.86
C PRO A 202 -16.07 8.89 6.51
N SER A 203 -17.34 8.84 6.12
CA SER A 203 -18.25 9.91 6.43
C SER A 203 -18.66 10.03 7.91
N ILE A 204 -18.63 11.26 8.42
CA ILE A 204 -19.24 11.64 9.71
C ILE A 204 -20.67 12.18 9.50
N ASN A 205 -21.00 12.69 8.30
CA ASN A 205 -22.22 13.45 7.99
C ASN A 205 -22.84 13.11 6.60
N GLY A 206 -22.70 11.87 6.12
CA GLY A 206 -23.13 11.41 4.80
C GLY A 206 -22.09 11.55 3.66
N GLU A 207 -21.20 12.55 3.70
CA GLU A 207 -20.12 12.69 2.72
C GLU A 207 -18.78 12.13 3.22
N SER A 208 -18.16 11.28 2.42
CA SER A 208 -16.79 10.81 2.63
C SER A 208 -15.82 11.76 1.93
N GLN A 209 -14.58 11.85 2.37
CA GLN A 209 -13.61 12.78 1.79
C GLN A 209 -12.31 12.09 1.41
N VAL A 210 -11.72 12.52 0.30
CA VAL A 210 -10.36 12.13 -0.10
C VAL A 210 -9.48 13.36 0.02
N HIS A 211 -8.53 13.33 0.94
CA HIS A 211 -7.55 14.38 1.15
C HIS A 211 -6.26 14.05 0.40
N LEU A 212 -5.74 15.04 -0.30
CA LEU A 212 -4.40 15.01 -0.85
C LEU A 212 -3.54 15.93 -0.01
N ILE A 213 -2.48 15.38 0.56
CA ILE A 213 -1.51 16.09 1.39
C ILE A 213 -0.16 15.96 0.68
N SER A 214 0.57 17.05 0.48
CA SER A 214 1.88 16.96 -0.16
C SER A 214 2.89 16.26 0.75
N SER A 215 3.83 15.55 0.14
CA SER A 215 4.95 14.93 0.87
C SER A 215 5.74 15.98 1.66
N ASP A 216 5.98 17.17 1.09
CA ASP A 216 6.67 18.27 1.75
C ASP A 216 5.94 18.72 3.03
N THR A 217 4.60 18.76 3.00
CA THR A 217 3.81 19.08 4.20
C THR A 217 3.95 17.99 5.25
N ILE A 218 3.90 16.71 4.86
CA ILE A 218 4.11 15.58 5.80
C ILE A 218 5.51 15.64 6.41
N GLU A 219 6.53 15.92 5.60
CA GLU A 219 7.92 15.99 6.05
C GLU A 219 8.14 17.03 7.16
N ALA A 220 7.35 18.10 7.19
CA ALA A 220 7.42 19.11 8.25
C ALA A 220 6.98 18.59 9.63
N TYR A 221 6.23 17.48 9.70
CA TYR A 221 5.79 16.85 10.95
C TYR A 221 6.67 15.67 11.37
N LEU A 222 7.57 15.20 10.51
CA LEU A 222 8.45 14.09 10.81
C LEU A 222 9.51 14.51 11.83
N LEU A 223 9.64 13.75 12.91
CA LEU A 223 10.72 13.93 13.90
C LEU A 223 11.76 12.81 13.75
N PRO A 224 13.04 13.07 14.07
CA PRO A 224 14.08 12.05 14.04
C PRO A 224 13.68 10.80 14.83
N VAL A 225 13.94 9.62 14.27
CA VAL A 225 13.76 8.35 14.97
C VAL A 225 14.75 8.30 16.13
N VAL A 226 14.23 8.26 17.35
CA VAL A 226 15.03 8.06 18.55
C VAL A 226 15.45 6.58 18.62
N ALA A 227 16.61 6.28 19.22
CA ALA A 227 17.22 4.96 19.22
C ALA A 227 16.24 3.83 19.61
N LEU A 228 16.49 2.60 19.12
CA LEU A 228 15.62 1.43 19.32
C LEU A 228 15.28 1.14 20.80
N ASP A 229 16.17 1.52 21.71
CA ASP A 229 16.04 1.28 23.16
C ASP A 229 15.35 2.42 23.91
N ASP A 230 15.09 3.56 23.26
CA ASP A 230 14.44 4.71 23.90
C ASP A 230 12.93 4.64 23.63
N PRO A 231 12.09 4.48 24.65
CA PRO A 231 10.63 4.50 24.52
C PRO A 231 10.08 5.90 24.24
N ALA A 232 10.88 6.79 23.63
CA ALA A 232 10.48 8.14 23.29
C ALA A 232 9.12 8.12 22.57
N GLU A 233 8.21 8.96 23.06
CA GLU A 233 6.89 9.12 22.48
C GLU A 233 7.03 9.49 21.00
N PHE A 234 6.42 8.68 20.13
CA PHE A 234 6.32 9.01 18.72
C PHE A 234 5.62 10.37 18.58
N SER A 235 6.14 11.22 17.70
CA SER A 235 5.39 12.41 17.28
C SER A 235 4.07 11.95 16.69
N SER A 236 2.98 12.60 17.08
CA SER A 236 1.64 12.29 16.62
C SER A 236 0.93 13.53 16.10
N VAL A 237 0.22 13.39 14.99
CA VAL A 237 -0.59 14.46 14.40
C VAL A 237 -1.92 13.92 13.90
N SER A 238 -3.01 14.65 14.10
CA SER A 238 -4.28 14.30 13.49
C SER A 238 -4.27 14.67 12.01
N VAL A 239 -4.80 13.81 11.13
CA VAL A 239 -4.94 14.14 9.70
C VAL A 239 -5.68 15.47 9.48
N GLU A 240 -6.56 15.84 10.41
CA GLU A 240 -7.31 17.10 10.31
C GLU A 240 -6.45 18.35 10.50
N GLU A 241 -5.36 18.23 11.25
CA GLU A 241 -4.43 19.33 11.54
C GLU A 241 -3.42 19.53 10.41
N ILE A 242 -3.27 18.55 9.52
CA ILE A 242 -2.32 18.61 8.42
C ILE A 242 -2.91 19.44 7.26
N PRO A 243 -2.23 20.48 6.78
CA PRO A 243 -2.66 21.23 5.62
C PRO A 243 -2.89 20.33 4.39
N LYS A 244 -4.09 20.44 3.81
CA LYS A 244 -4.47 19.66 2.62
C LYS A 244 -4.21 20.49 1.37
N VAL A 245 -3.60 19.88 0.35
CA VAL A 245 -3.48 20.45 -0.99
C VAL A 245 -4.86 20.50 -1.65
N HIS A 246 -5.62 19.42 -1.49
CA HIS A 246 -6.96 19.32 -2.03
C HIS A 246 -7.82 18.37 -1.19
N THR A 247 -9.13 18.63 -1.16
CA THR A 247 -10.12 17.72 -0.57
C THR A 247 -11.18 17.45 -1.62
N PHE A 248 -11.32 16.19 -2.01
CA PHE A 248 -12.41 15.73 -2.85
C PHE A 248 -13.54 15.23 -1.95
N HIS A 249 -14.76 15.64 -2.24
CA HIS A 249 -15.93 15.01 -1.64
C HIS A 249 -16.18 13.72 -2.40
N ALA A 250 -15.83 12.59 -1.77
CA ALA A 250 -16.21 11.29 -2.27
C ALA A 250 -17.73 11.12 -2.11
N ILE A 251 -18.31 10.30 -2.98
CA ILE A 251 -19.75 10.17 -3.14
C ILE A 251 -20.45 9.92 -1.80
N ASN A 252 -21.60 10.59 -1.63
CA ASN A 252 -22.48 10.49 -0.47
C ASN A 252 -22.85 9.03 -0.25
N THR A 253 -22.26 8.42 0.77
CA THR A 253 -22.36 6.98 0.99
C THR A 253 -22.39 6.69 2.48
N GLU A 254 -23.49 6.08 2.91
CA GLU A 254 -23.57 5.32 4.18
C GLU A 254 -22.71 4.03 4.12
N GLN A 255 -21.57 4.06 3.43
CA GLN A 255 -20.75 2.90 3.12
C GLN A 255 -19.54 2.83 4.05
N SER A 256 -19.17 1.62 4.46
CA SER A 256 -17.84 1.39 5.04
C SER A 256 -16.85 1.11 3.93
N PHE A 257 -15.78 1.90 3.83
CA PHE A 257 -14.66 1.58 2.94
C PHE A 257 -13.87 0.41 3.49
N ARG A 258 -13.49 -0.50 2.60
CA ARG A 258 -12.73 -1.71 2.92
C ARG A 258 -11.32 -1.65 2.38
N ALA A 259 -11.15 -1.04 1.23
CA ALA A 259 -9.86 -0.94 0.58
C ALA A 259 -9.81 0.29 -0.31
N MET A 260 -8.59 0.78 -0.48
CA MET A 260 -8.23 1.83 -1.41
C MET A 260 -6.98 1.40 -2.15
N ASP A 261 -6.92 1.64 -3.45
CA ASP A 261 -5.76 1.34 -4.26
C ASP A 261 -5.57 2.43 -5.32
N ILE A 262 -4.32 2.76 -5.62
CA ILE A 262 -3.98 3.89 -6.48
C ILE A 262 -2.87 3.48 -7.44
N HIS A 263 -3.10 3.67 -8.73
CA HIS A 263 -2.14 3.33 -9.78
C HIS A 263 -2.00 4.47 -10.77
N ALA A 264 -0.82 4.59 -11.39
CA ALA A 264 -0.66 5.49 -12.53
C ALA A 264 -1.64 5.10 -13.65
N SER A 265 -2.28 6.09 -14.27
CA SER A 265 -3.23 5.87 -15.34
C SER A 265 -2.48 5.35 -16.58
N PRO A 266 -2.86 4.20 -17.15
CA PRO A 266 -2.21 3.67 -18.35
C PRO A 266 -2.57 4.46 -19.61
N ILE A 267 -3.57 5.36 -19.53
CA ILE A 267 -4.08 6.15 -20.65
C ILE A 267 -3.61 7.61 -20.57
N HIS A 268 -3.43 8.12 -19.35
CA HIS A 268 -3.06 9.52 -19.10
C HIS A 268 -1.80 9.56 -18.25
N GLU A 269 -0.66 9.78 -18.88
CA GLU A 269 0.66 9.81 -18.21
C GLU A 269 0.76 10.82 -17.08
N ALA A 270 -0.13 11.82 -17.04
CA ALA A 270 -0.20 12.87 -16.03
C ALA A 270 -1.25 12.62 -14.94
N GLU A 271 -1.80 11.40 -14.83
CA GLU A 271 -2.86 11.10 -13.85
C GLU A 271 -2.60 9.81 -13.07
N TYR A 272 -3.02 9.78 -11.81
CA TYR A 272 -3.29 8.56 -11.06
C TYR A 272 -4.78 8.24 -11.10
N ARG A 273 -5.09 6.95 -11.11
CA ARG A 273 -6.44 6.42 -10.90
C ARG A 273 -6.52 5.89 -9.48
N LEU A 274 -7.52 6.36 -8.75
CA LEU A 274 -7.86 5.90 -7.42
C LEU A 274 -9.08 4.98 -7.51
N TRP A 275 -8.94 3.75 -7.01
CA TRP A 275 -10.02 2.80 -6.82
C TRP A 275 -10.36 2.71 -5.33
N ILE A 276 -11.64 2.86 -5.02
CA ILE A 276 -12.15 2.74 -3.66
C ILE A 276 -13.17 1.61 -3.66
N TRP A 277 -13.02 0.67 -2.75
CA TRP A 277 -13.99 -0.41 -2.53
C TRP A 277 -14.72 -0.18 -1.22
N GLY A 278 -16.04 -0.04 -1.30
CA GLY A 278 -16.95 0.08 -0.16
C GLY A 278 -17.99 -1.02 -0.10
N LEU A 279 -18.54 -1.24 1.09
CA LEU A 279 -19.76 -2.03 1.32
C LEU A 279 -20.94 -1.11 1.54
N ASN A 280 -22.02 -1.32 0.79
CA ASN A 280 -23.29 -0.63 1.00
C ASN A 280 -24.23 -1.43 1.91
N TYR A 281 -24.39 -0.97 3.16
CA TYR A 281 -25.31 -1.61 4.11
C TYR A 281 -26.77 -1.18 3.92
N ALA A 282 -27.02 0.03 3.41
CA ALA A 282 -28.38 0.57 3.22
C ALA A 282 -29.22 -0.27 2.25
N ALA A 283 -28.58 -0.99 1.32
CA ALA A 283 -29.25 -1.80 0.33
C ALA A 283 -29.67 -3.20 0.83
N ASN A 284 -29.29 -3.65 2.04
CA ASN A 284 -29.43 -5.04 2.53
C ASN A 284 -28.87 -6.14 1.57
N ALA A 285 -28.23 -5.73 0.49
CA ALA A 285 -27.51 -6.54 -0.47
C ALA A 285 -26.10 -5.95 -0.48
N GLY A 286 -25.13 -6.69 0.06
CA GLY A 286 -23.73 -6.27 0.08
C GLY A 286 -23.23 -6.06 -1.34
N GLY A 287 -23.36 -4.83 -1.84
CA GLY A 287 -22.82 -4.39 -3.11
C GLY A 287 -21.41 -3.87 -2.89
N VAL A 288 -20.48 -4.32 -3.72
CA VAL A 288 -19.17 -3.69 -3.85
C VAL A 288 -19.35 -2.50 -4.77
N VAL A 289 -19.02 -1.29 -4.30
CA VAL A 289 -19.00 -0.11 -5.16
C VAL A 289 -17.55 0.26 -5.45
N SER A 290 -17.24 0.49 -6.72
CA SER A 290 -15.96 0.97 -7.20
C SER A 290 -16.07 2.42 -7.65
N TYR A 291 -15.23 3.29 -7.10
CA TYR A 291 -15.08 4.67 -7.57
C TYR A 291 -13.81 4.80 -8.38
N GLN A 292 -13.82 5.65 -9.41
CA GLN A 292 -12.62 6.02 -10.14
C GLN A 292 -12.45 7.54 -10.09
N LEU A 293 -11.35 7.99 -9.50
CA LEU A 293 -10.95 9.41 -9.48
C LEU A 293 -9.62 9.56 -10.22
N SER A 294 -9.53 10.58 -11.09
CA SER A 294 -8.28 11.00 -11.73
C SER A 294 -7.61 12.09 -10.89
N ILE A 295 -6.37 11.84 -10.46
CA ILE A 295 -5.54 12.76 -9.68
C ILE A 295 -4.37 13.23 -10.56
N PRO A 296 -4.17 14.55 -10.76
CA PRO A 296 -3.06 15.04 -11.59
C PRO A 296 -1.70 14.83 -10.92
N ILE A 297 -0.67 14.57 -11.72
CA ILE A 297 0.71 14.39 -11.25
C ILE A 297 1.40 15.73 -10.92
N SER A 298 1.13 16.79 -11.70
CA SER A 298 1.70 18.10 -11.46
C SER A 298 0.80 18.93 -10.54
N GLY A 299 1.32 19.27 -9.36
CA GLY A 299 0.69 20.15 -8.35
C GLY A 299 0.49 21.61 -8.79
N GLY A 300 0.38 21.87 -10.09
CA GLY A 300 -0.01 23.17 -10.64
C GLY A 300 -1.52 23.37 -10.53
N ALA A 301 -2.05 23.43 -9.31
CA ALA A 301 -3.37 24.00 -9.09
C ALA A 301 -3.31 25.52 -9.32
N SER A 302 -3.24 25.93 -10.60
CA SER A 302 -3.69 27.27 -10.99
C SER A 302 -5.21 27.30 -10.84
N VAL A 303 -5.68 27.50 -9.61
CA VAL A 303 -7.07 27.88 -9.36
C VAL A 303 -7.16 29.39 -9.60
N ALA A 304 -7.29 29.76 -10.88
CA ALA A 304 -8.13 30.92 -11.15
C ALA A 304 -9.51 30.53 -10.62
N ALA A 305 -10.10 31.39 -9.79
CA ALA A 305 -11.50 31.25 -9.38
C ALA A 305 -12.39 31.34 -10.63
N ALA A 306 -12.57 30.21 -11.31
CA ALA A 306 -13.65 30.02 -12.24
C ALA A 306 -14.85 29.58 -11.40
N GLY A 307 -15.99 30.21 -11.65
CA GLY A 307 -17.28 29.74 -11.16
C GLY A 307 -17.58 28.30 -11.63
N PRO A 308 -18.82 27.83 -11.50
CA PRO A 308 -19.19 26.42 -11.58
C PRO A 308 -18.94 25.71 -12.94
N GLU A 309 -18.22 26.32 -13.87
CA GLU A 309 -17.81 25.75 -15.14
C GLU A 309 -16.36 26.15 -15.46
N GLY A 310 -15.41 25.22 -15.37
CA GLY A 310 -14.12 25.36 -16.08
C GLY A 310 -12.84 25.06 -15.29
N VAL A 311 -12.58 23.78 -15.00
CA VAL A 311 -11.47 22.93 -15.50
C VAL A 311 -11.95 21.51 -15.20
N GLY A 312 -12.26 20.72 -16.23
CA GLY A 312 -13.01 19.47 -16.07
C GLY A 312 -12.21 18.35 -15.42
N TRP A 313 -12.33 18.19 -14.10
CA TRP A 313 -12.02 16.93 -13.42
C TRP A 313 -13.21 15.99 -13.59
N ASN A 314 -13.11 15.02 -14.50
CA ASN A 314 -14.20 14.07 -14.73
C ASN A 314 -14.24 13.04 -13.58
N THR A 315 -15.16 13.24 -12.64
CA THR A 315 -15.52 12.17 -11.70
C THR A 315 -16.46 11.21 -12.42
N THR A 316 -15.94 10.09 -12.90
CA THR A 316 -16.79 9.04 -13.48
C THR A 316 -17.05 7.99 -12.43
N CYS A 317 -18.25 8.01 -11.84
CA CYS A 317 -18.71 6.94 -10.97
C CYS A 317 -19.14 5.75 -11.84
N VAL A 318 -18.42 4.64 -11.77
CA VAL A 318 -18.84 3.39 -12.40
C VAL A 318 -19.28 2.44 -11.29
N VAL A 319 -20.58 2.42 -10.99
CA VAL A 319 -21.15 1.46 -10.04
C VAL A 319 -21.27 0.10 -10.73
N GLN A 320 -20.36 -0.82 -10.41
CA GLN A 320 -20.47 -2.22 -10.83
C GLN A 320 -21.20 -3.02 -9.74
N TRP A 321 -22.45 -3.38 -9.99
CA TRP A 321 -23.18 -4.30 -9.11
C TRP A 321 -22.73 -5.74 -9.39
N PRO A 322 -22.39 -6.55 -8.36
CA PRO A 322 -22.27 -7.99 -8.57
C PRO A 322 -23.63 -8.51 -9.06
N ARG A 323 -23.65 -9.23 -10.19
CA ARG A 323 -24.87 -9.90 -10.64
C ARG A 323 -25.31 -10.87 -9.54
N PRO A 324 -26.60 -10.90 -9.16
CA PRO A 324 -27.09 -11.95 -8.26
C PRO A 324 -26.72 -13.31 -8.89
N SER A 325 -26.11 -14.17 -8.08
CA SER A 325 -25.86 -15.56 -8.45
C SER A 325 -27.21 -16.20 -8.80
N VAL A 326 -27.38 -16.55 -10.09
CA VAL A 326 -28.51 -17.35 -10.59
C VAL A 326 -28.21 -18.82 -10.38
#